data_AF-A0A4V1ZME5-F1
#
_entry.id   AF-A0A4V1ZME5-F1
#
_cell.length_a   1.000
_cell.length_b   1.000
_cell.length_c   1.000
_cell.angle_alpha   90.00
_cell.angle_beta   90.00
_cell.angle_gamma   90.00
#
_symmetry.space_group_name_H-M   'P 1'
#
loop_
_entity.id
_entity.type
_entity.pdbx_description
1 polymer ?
#
loop_
_entity_poly.entity_id
_entity_poly.type
_entity_poly.pdbx_seq_one_letter_code
_entity_poly.pdbx_strand_id
1 'polypeptide(L)'
;MNQRQNDSLMERKPVGYNVHTGTDRQAMLEVMGLHSVEQLFADIPDSVRLGRDLKLPPALSEWELMRDVRAMASMNSTVLTHANFLGAGAYEHYIPAVVDAIVSRGEFLTAYTPYQPEMSQGLLQALYEFQVLAGRLLGLDCVNCSVYDGATALAESCWMLCSATGRRHVVVTQALWPEYREVLDTYLLPRGVTIDYVAPDAKTGLTDAAAVSARVARGDVAGVVLQSPNALGVIEDVAAISQVCKQNGTLLAVCVNPLLCGWLEAPGKLGADVVVCEGQPLGLPLSAGGPYVGIIACVKPLERYLPGRLVGRVHDLNGKLGYALVKEDREQHVARDKATSHICSNQALNAIRVAIHLACLGDTNFMRIAQVNAASAVQLKELLTALPGVKALRSGVHFNEFAVELPVEASRFRERMRNRGIFAGTVIDEALAGHGRGLLVAVTETKNRADLEAYAEHARACLQES
;
A
#
# COMPACT_ATOMS: atom_id res chain seq x y z
N MET A 1 -14.10 28.94 -57.42
CA MET A 1 -12.68 28.62 -57.15
C MET A 1 -12.30 29.28 -55.84
N ASN A 2 -11.56 28.56 -54.98
CA ASN A 2 -10.96 29.00 -53.70
C ASN A 2 -11.83 29.00 -52.42
N GLN A 3 -12.46 27.86 -52.14
CA GLN A 3 -12.81 27.48 -50.76
C GLN A 3 -12.18 26.13 -50.33
N ARG A 4 -11.53 25.40 -51.26
CA ARG A 4 -10.86 24.11 -51.00
C ARG A 4 -9.34 24.20 -50.80
N GLN A 5 -8.78 25.41 -50.64
CA GLN A 5 -7.33 25.62 -50.49
C GLN A 5 -6.90 26.07 -49.08
N ASN A 6 -7.84 26.32 -48.16
CA ASN A 6 -7.52 26.64 -46.77
C ASN A 6 -7.73 25.48 -45.77
N ASP A 7 -8.25 24.33 -46.22
CA ASP A 7 -8.29 23.10 -45.41
C ASP A 7 -6.98 22.29 -45.49
N SER A 8 -5.91 22.91 -46.00
CA SER A 8 -4.53 22.50 -45.71
C SER A 8 -4.18 22.88 -44.26
N LEU A 9 -4.99 22.43 -43.30
CA LEU A 9 -4.46 22.15 -41.98
C LEU A 9 -3.32 21.18 -42.23
N MET A 10 -2.07 21.67 -42.11
CA MET A 10 -0.86 20.87 -42.25
C MET A 10 -1.15 19.50 -41.63
N GLU A 11 -1.18 18.47 -42.47
CA GLU A 11 -1.41 17.10 -42.04
C GLU A 11 -0.35 16.82 -40.97
N ARG A 12 -0.76 16.92 -39.70
CA ARG A 12 0.15 16.83 -38.57
C ARG A 12 0.61 15.39 -38.52
N LYS A 13 1.67 15.05 -39.26
CA LYS A 13 2.31 13.75 -39.15
C LYS A 13 2.78 13.63 -37.70
N PRO A 14 2.23 12.69 -36.93
CA PRO A 14 2.63 12.54 -35.54
C PRO A 14 4.13 12.26 -35.50
N VAL A 15 4.86 13.09 -34.75
CA VAL A 15 6.24 12.78 -34.39
C VAL A 15 6.14 11.71 -33.32
N GLY A 16 6.10 10.44 -33.74
CA GLY A 16 5.97 9.32 -32.82
C GLY A 16 7.20 9.19 -31.92
N TYR A 17 7.05 8.48 -30.79
CA TYR A 17 8.15 8.09 -29.89
C TYR A 17 9.15 7.08 -30.51
N ASN A 18 9.07 6.85 -31.82
CA ASN A 18 9.92 5.89 -32.51
C ASN A 18 11.32 6.48 -32.69
N VAL A 19 12.33 5.71 -32.30
CA VAL A 19 13.74 6.11 -32.42
C VAL A 19 14.28 5.99 -33.85
N HIS A 20 13.58 5.27 -34.74
CA HIS A 20 14.01 5.00 -36.11
C HIS A 20 13.38 5.97 -37.11
N THR A 21 14.22 6.59 -37.92
CA THR A 21 13.84 7.45 -39.03
C THR A 21 13.33 6.63 -40.23
N GLY A 22 12.79 7.30 -41.25
CA GLY A 22 12.44 6.65 -42.51
C GLY A 22 13.65 5.99 -43.19
N THR A 23 14.82 6.60 -43.09
CA THR A 23 16.08 6.07 -43.62
C THR A 23 16.50 4.81 -42.86
N ASP A 24 16.43 4.81 -41.52
CA ASP A 24 16.76 3.63 -40.72
C ASP A 24 15.84 2.46 -41.07
N ARG A 25 14.53 2.72 -41.19
CA ARG A 25 13.55 1.71 -41.58
C ARG A 25 13.85 1.12 -42.95
N GLN A 26 14.19 1.95 -43.93
CA GLN A 26 14.52 1.49 -45.28
C GLN A 26 15.79 0.63 -45.29
N ALA A 27 16.85 1.05 -44.60
CA ALA A 27 18.09 0.29 -44.50
C ALA A 27 17.86 -1.08 -43.82
N MET A 28 17.04 -1.13 -42.77
CA MET A 28 16.66 -2.41 -42.13
C MET A 28 15.88 -3.32 -43.08
N LEU A 29 14.90 -2.79 -43.83
CA LEU A 29 14.13 -3.56 -44.80
C LEU A 29 15.02 -4.13 -45.92
N GLU A 30 15.96 -3.35 -46.44
CA GLU A 30 16.90 -3.77 -47.47
C GLU A 30 17.79 -4.94 -47.01
N VAL A 31 18.30 -4.90 -45.77
CA VAL A 31 19.07 -6.01 -45.18
C VAL A 31 18.24 -7.30 -45.11
N MET A 32 16.93 -7.18 -44.85
CA MET A 32 16.01 -8.31 -44.78
C MET A 32 15.48 -8.75 -46.16
N GLY A 33 15.78 -8.02 -47.24
CA GLY A 33 15.22 -8.28 -48.57
C GLY A 33 13.72 -7.97 -48.68
N LEU A 34 13.21 -7.07 -47.83
CA LEU A 34 11.81 -6.66 -47.80
C LEU A 34 11.61 -5.28 -48.44
N HIS A 35 10.41 -5.01 -48.90
CA HIS A 35 10.04 -3.76 -49.59
C HIS A 35 9.04 -2.91 -48.79
N SER A 36 8.47 -3.46 -47.71
CA SER A 36 7.48 -2.78 -46.88
C SER A 36 7.45 -3.36 -45.47
N VAL A 37 6.98 -2.56 -44.50
CA VAL A 37 6.83 -3.04 -43.12
C VAL A 37 5.69 -4.06 -43.01
N GLU A 38 4.70 -3.97 -43.87
CA GLU A 38 3.56 -4.88 -43.95
C GLU A 38 4.02 -6.33 -44.19
N GLN A 39 5.12 -6.54 -44.93
CA GLN A 39 5.68 -7.87 -45.17
C GLN A 39 6.26 -8.53 -43.90
N LEU A 40 6.67 -7.76 -42.88
CA LEU A 40 7.13 -8.32 -41.59
C LEU A 40 6.01 -9.03 -40.83
N PHE A 41 4.75 -8.72 -41.15
CA PHE A 41 3.60 -9.28 -40.48
C PHE A 41 2.99 -10.47 -41.24
N ALA A 42 3.58 -10.92 -42.37
CA ALA A 42 3.03 -11.96 -43.25
C ALA A 42 2.59 -13.24 -42.51
N ASP A 43 3.30 -13.62 -41.44
CA ASP A 43 3.00 -14.81 -40.63
C ASP A 43 1.73 -14.69 -39.76
N ILE A 44 1.18 -13.48 -39.59
CA ILE A 44 -0.09 -13.26 -38.90
C ILE A 44 -1.24 -13.59 -39.86
N PRO A 45 -2.08 -14.59 -39.57
CA PRO A 45 -3.18 -14.95 -40.46
C PRO A 45 -4.18 -13.80 -40.67
N ASP A 46 -4.62 -13.58 -41.91
CA ASP A 46 -5.55 -12.49 -42.24
C ASP A 46 -6.86 -12.56 -41.45
N SER A 47 -7.30 -13.78 -41.09
CA SER A 47 -8.52 -14.01 -40.30
C SER A 47 -8.47 -13.42 -38.88
N VAL A 48 -7.28 -13.13 -38.35
CA VAL A 48 -7.10 -12.52 -37.03
C VAL A 48 -6.59 -11.07 -37.09
N ARG A 49 -6.31 -10.56 -38.29
CA ARG A 49 -5.89 -9.16 -38.48
C ARG A 49 -7.08 -8.23 -38.37
N LEU A 50 -6.85 -7.05 -37.80
CA LEU A 50 -7.82 -5.98 -37.82
C LEU A 50 -7.85 -5.36 -39.23
N GLY A 51 -8.89 -5.65 -40.02
CA GLY A 51 -9.06 -5.13 -41.39
C GLY A 51 -9.49 -3.66 -41.49
N ARG A 52 -9.25 -2.87 -40.45
CA ARG A 52 -9.54 -1.43 -40.39
C ARG A 52 -8.58 -0.74 -39.43
N ASP A 53 -8.50 0.58 -39.50
CA ASP A 53 -7.77 1.35 -38.50
C ASP A 53 -8.42 1.26 -37.11
N LEU A 54 -7.62 1.53 -36.08
CA LEU A 54 -8.12 1.71 -34.72
C LEU A 54 -9.04 2.93 -34.67
N LYS A 55 -10.21 2.78 -34.05
CA LYS A 55 -11.18 3.87 -33.89
C LYS A 55 -10.77 4.74 -32.68
N LEU A 56 -9.75 5.58 -32.88
CA LEU A 56 -9.20 6.49 -31.89
C LEU A 56 -9.47 7.96 -32.27
N PRO A 57 -9.51 8.89 -31.29
CA PRO A 57 -9.52 10.31 -31.61
C PRO A 57 -8.22 10.72 -32.32
N PRO A 58 -8.21 11.87 -33.02
CA PRO A 58 -6.99 12.39 -33.62
C PRO A 58 -5.84 12.52 -32.60
N ALA A 59 -4.61 12.27 -33.04
CA ALA A 59 -3.44 12.42 -32.20
C ALA A 59 -3.26 13.89 -31.76
N LEU A 60 -2.98 14.08 -30.48
CA LEU A 60 -2.67 15.38 -29.90
C LEU A 60 -1.16 15.63 -29.95
N SER A 61 -0.75 16.89 -30.04
CA SER A 61 0.62 17.25 -29.67
C SER A 61 0.84 17.06 -28.16
N GLU A 62 2.10 17.06 -27.72
CA GLU A 62 2.42 16.93 -26.30
C GLU A 62 1.76 18.02 -25.44
N TRP A 63 1.78 19.29 -25.88
CA TRP A 63 1.16 20.37 -25.11
C TRP A 63 -0.38 20.33 -25.12
N GLU A 64 -1.00 19.85 -26.20
CA GLU A 64 -2.44 19.63 -26.27
C GLU A 64 -2.84 18.52 -25.29
N LEU A 65 -2.12 17.40 -25.30
CA LEU A 65 -2.31 16.31 -24.36
C LEU A 65 -2.15 16.78 -22.90
N MET A 66 -1.09 17.55 -22.61
CA MET A 66 -0.85 18.06 -21.25
C MET A 66 -1.94 19.04 -20.79
N ARG A 67 -2.47 19.87 -21.70
CA ARG A 67 -3.60 20.75 -21.38
C ARG A 67 -4.86 19.93 -21.06
N ASP A 68 -5.16 18.93 -21.88
CA ASP A 68 -6.36 18.11 -21.73
C ASP A 68 -6.31 17.28 -20.44
N VAL A 69 -5.16 16.65 -20.14
CA VAL A 69 -4.96 15.90 -18.89
C VAL A 69 -5.05 16.79 -17.65
N ARG A 70 -4.50 18.02 -17.69
CA ARG A 70 -4.63 18.98 -16.58
C ARG A 70 -6.08 19.42 -16.37
N ALA A 71 -6.82 19.66 -17.45
CA ALA A 71 -8.24 19.99 -17.36
C ALA A 71 -9.03 18.85 -16.70
N MET A 72 -8.77 17.60 -17.09
CA MET A 72 -9.38 16.43 -16.45
C MET A 72 -8.99 16.32 -14.97
N ALA A 73 -7.72 16.48 -14.63
CA ALA A 73 -7.24 16.43 -13.26
C ALA A 73 -7.86 17.52 -12.36
N SER A 74 -8.15 18.71 -12.91
CA SER A 74 -8.75 19.82 -12.17
C SER A 74 -10.20 19.60 -11.74
N MET A 75 -10.86 18.56 -12.27
CA MET A 75 -12.21 18.16 -11.86
C MET A 75 -12.22 17.40 -10.52
N ASN A 76 -11.05 16.93 -10.06
CA ASN A 76 -10.94 16.17 -8.82
C ASN A 76 -10.92 17.08 -7.59
N SER A 77 -11.63 16.67 -6.53
CA SER A 77 -11.38 17.17 -5.18
C SER A 77 -10.15 16.45 -4.60
N THR A 78 -9.13 17.20 -4.21
CA THR A 78 -7.85 16.67 -3.73
C THR A 78 -7.47 17.27 -2.38
N VAL A 79 -6.41 16.74 -1.76
CA VAL A 79 -5.82 17.29 -0.52
C VAL A 79 -5.31 18.74 -0.66
N LEU A 80 -5.16 19.24 -1.89
CA LEU A 80 -4.83 20.66 -2.14
C LEU A 80 -6.05 21.58 -2.03
N THR A 81 -7.25 21.02 -2.19
CA THR A 81 -8.52 21.76 -2.19
C THR A 81 -9.34 21.52 -0.93
N HIS A 82 -9.07 20.42 -0.22
CA HIS A 82 -9.82 19.97 0.93
C HIS A 82 -8.87 19.51 2.04
N ALA A 83 -9.19 19.85 3.29
CA ALA A 83 -8.49 19.28 4.43
C ALA A 83 -8.87 17.81 4.59
N ASN A 84 -7.89 16.92 4.69
CA ASN A 84 -8.10 15.47 4.67
C ASN A 84 -7.94 14.81 6.04
N PHE A 85 -8.95 14.05 6.45
CA PHE A 85 -9.00 13.29 7.69
C PHE A 85 -9.49 11.83 7.48
N LEU A 86 -9.41 11.29 6.26
CA LEU A 86 -9.97 9.98 5.89
C LEU A 86 -9.29 8.77 6.56
N GLY A 87 -7.96 8.65 6.45
CA GLY A 87 -7.20 7.52 6.97
C GLY A 87 -7.58 6.17 6.35
N ALA A 88 -7.75 5.16 7.21
CA ALA A 88 -8.11 3.78 6.86
C ALA A 88 -7.12 3.12 5.87
N GLY A 89 -5.82 3.25 6.15
CA GLY A 89 -4.75 2.64 5.34
C GLY A 89 -4.14 3.53 4.27
N ALA A 90 -4.70 4.72 4.03
CA ALA A 90 -4.14 5.73 3.14
C ALA A 90 -4.10 7.10 3.84
N TYR A 91 -2.91 7.65 4.03
CA TYR A 91 -2.67 8.80 4.89
C TYR A 91 -1.95 9.92 4.16
N GLU A 92 -2.42 11.16 4.35
CA GLU A 92 -1.72 12.33 3.83
C GLU A 92 -0.53 12.65 4.73
N HIS A 93 0.66 12.22 4.31
CA HIS A 93 1.93 12.58 4.94
C HIS A 93 2.70 13.57 4.09
N TYR A 94 3.49 14.41 4.75
CA TYR A 94 4.42 15.28 4.03
C TYR A 94 5.57 14.46 3.47
N ILE A 95 5.82 14.57 2.17
CA ILE A 95 6.91 13.88 1.49
C ILE A 95 8.04 14.88 1.25
N PRO A 96 9.22 14.72 1.87
CA PRO A 96 10.35 15.59 1.60
C PRO A 96 10.74 15.57 0.11
N ALA A 97 10.94 16.76 -0.50
CA ALA A 97 11.25 16.89 -1.93
C ALA A 97 12.48 16.09 -2.40
N VAL A 98 13.40 15.77 -1.49
CA VAL A 98 14.56 14.92 -1.77
C VAL A 98 14.16 13.49 -2.18
N VAL A 99 13.02 12.98 -1.70
CA VAL A 99 12.51 11.66 -2.08
C VAL A 99 12.22 11.64 -3.58
N ASP A 100 11.46 12.62 -4.08
CA ASP A 100 11.13 12.74 -5.50
C ASP A 100 12.37 12.99 -6.35
N ALA A 101 13.27 13.86 -5.90
CA ALA A 101 14.50 14.19 -6.64
C ALA A 101 15.45 13.00 -6.80
N ILE A 102 15.57 12.13 -5.80
CA ILE A 102 16.45 10.96 -5.88
C ILE A 102 15.78 9.84 -6.67
N VAL A 103 14.50 9.55 -6.42
CA VAL A 103 13.83 8.41 -7.07
C VAL A 103 13.59 8.64 -8.57
N SER A 104 13.54 9.90 -9.02
CA SER A 104 13.42 10.24 -10.45
C SER A 104 14.70 10.03 -11.26
N ARG A 105 15.80 9.61 -10.63
CA ARG A 105 17.06 9.30 -11.33
C ARG A 105 16.87 8.10 -12.26
N GLY A 106 17.45 8.17 -13.45
CA GLY A 106 17.18 7.21 -14.52
C GLY A 106 17.51 5.76 -14.15
N GLU A 107 18.56 5.54 -13.37
CA GLU A 107 18.98 4.23 -12.86
C GLU A 107 17.98 3.56 -11.90
N PHE A 108 17.04 4.33 -11.33
CA PHE A 108 15.93 3.78 -10.54
C PHE A 108 14.64 3.78 -11.36
N LEU A 109 14.33 4.88 -12.05
CA LEU A 109 13.05 5.06 -12.73
C LEU A 109 12.89 4.17 -13.98
N THR A 110 13.97 3.94 -14.72
CA THR A 110 13.92 3.25 -16.02
C THR A 110 14.43 1.82 -15.96
N ALA A 111 15.14 1.45 -14.89
CA ALA A 111 15.64 0.10 -14.70
C ALA A 111 14.49 -0.89 -14.45
N TYR A 112 14.65 -2.11 -14.95
CA TYR A 112 13.75 -3.21 -14.63
C TYR A 112 14.37 -4.13 -13.57
N THR A 113 13.82 -5.33 -13.42
CA THR A 113 14.32 -6.32 -12.45
C THR A 113 15.84 -6.52 -12.62
N PRO A 114 16.64 -6.41 -11.53
CA PRO A 114 18.10 -6.47 -11.59
C PRO A 114 18.64 -7.90 -11.75
N TYR A 115 18.27 -8.58 -12.83
CA TYR A 115 18.72 -9.94 -13.16
C TYR A 115 20.22 -10.04 -13.48
N GLN A 116 20.84 -8.94 -13.89
CA GLN A 116 22.27 -8.84 -14.18
C GLN A 116 22.95 -8.09 -13.02
N PRO A 117 23.37 -8.77 -11.95
CA PRO A 117 23.81 -8.11 -10.72
C PRO A 117 25.03 -7.22 -10.93
N GLU A 118 25.97 -7.60 -11.79
CA GLU A 118 27.19 -6.84 -12.11
C GLU A 118 26.90 -5.46 -12.68
N MET A 119 25.78 -5.31 -13.39
CA MET A 119 25.34 -4.05 -14.00
C MET A 119 24.29 -3.30 -13.16
N SER A 120 23.88 -3.87 -12.02
CA SER A 120 22.73 -3.38 -11.24
C SER A 120 23.05 -3.11 -9.77
N GLN A 121 24.32 -2.99 -9.39
CA GLN A 121 24.75 -2.89 -7.98
C GLN A 121 24.12 -1.72 -7.22
N GLY A 122 23.95 -0.54 -7.84
CA GLY A 122 23.32 0.61 -7.17
C GLY A 122 21.85 0.37 -6.81
N LEU A 123 21.08 -0.21 -7.74
CA LEU A 123 19.70 -0.60 -7.52
C LEU A 123 19.60 -1.71 -6.46
N LEU A 124 20.42 -2.75 -6.57
CA LEU A 124 20.45 -3.86 -5.62
C LEU A 124 20.84 -3.39 -4.22
N GLN A 125 21.82 -2.49 -4.10
CA GLN A 125 22.19 -1.92 -2.80
C GLN A 125 21.02 -1.12 -2.20
N ALA A 126 20.34 -0.27 -2.97
CA ALA A 126 19.19 0.49 -2.47
C ALA A 126 18.05 -0.43 -1.98
N LEU A 127 17.78 -1.52 -2.71
CA LEU A 127 16.81 -2.54 -2.30
C LEU A 127 17.26 -3.34 -1.06
N TYR A 128 18.56 -3.60 -0.93
CA TYR A 128 19.11 -4.19 0.29
C TYR A 128 18.97 -3.26 1.49
N GLU A 129 19.27 -1.96 1.31
CA GLU A 129 19.10 -0.93 2.34
C GLU A 129 17.63 -0.79 2.74
N PHE A 130 16.70 -0.84 1.78
CA PHE A 130 15.27 -0.94 2.06
C PHE A 130 14.96 -2.11 3.01
N GLN A 131 15.40 -3.34 2.70
CA GLN A 131 15.16 -4.50 3.56
C GLN A 131 15.72 -4.30 4.98
N VAL A 132 16.92 -3.72 5.10
CA VAL A 132 17.55 -3.46 6.40
C VAL A 132 16.77 -2.42 7.21
N LEU A 133 16.37 -1.31 6.58
CA LEU A 133 15.62 -0.23 7.23
C LEU A 133 14.23 -0.71 7.65
N ALA A 134 13.52 -1.42 6.76
CA ALA A 134 12.23 -2.01 7.06
C ALA A 134 12.33 -3.08 8.16
N GLY A 135 13.36 -3.94 8.13
CA GLY A 135 13.57 -4.97 9.15
C GLY A 135 13.83 -4.38 10.53
N ARG A 136 14.62 -3.31 10.60
CA ARG A 136 14.84 -2.55 11.85
C ARG A 136 13.56 -1.90 12.37
N LEU A 137 12.75 -1.32 11.48
CA LEU A 137 11.49 -0.68 11.83
C LEU A 137 10.46 -1.69 12.35
N LEU A 138 10.37 -2.86 11.72
CA LEU A 138 9.36 -3.88 12.03
C LEU A 138 9.83 -4.90 13.08
N GLY A 139 11.12 -4.91 13.39
CA GLY A 139 11.72 -5.75 14.42
C GLY A 139 11.95 -7.20 13.99
N LEU A 140 12.18 -7.47 12.70
CA LEU A 140 12.42 -8.81 12.13
C LEU A 140 13.48 -8.77 11.01
N ASP A 141 14.18 -9.89 10.80
CA ASP A 141 15.40 -9.93 9.99
C ASP A 141 15.19 -10.22 8.49
N CYS A 142 14.12 -10.93 8.11
CA CYS A 142 13.86 -11.32 6.73
C CYS A 142 12.74 -10.47 6.15
N VAL A 143 13.07 -9.55 5.24
CA VAL A 143 12.10 -8.64 4.61
C VAL A 143 12.09 -8.86 3.10
N ASN A 144 10.92 -8.97 2.49
CA ASN A 144 10.80 -9.06 1.04
C ASN A 144 11.15 -7.73 0.37
N CYS A 145 11.59 -7.77 -0.89
CA CYS A 145 11.67 -6.59 -1.74
C CYS A 145 10.33 -6.34 -2.42
N SER A 146 9.33 -6.19 -1.55
CA SER A 146 7.94 -5.81 -1.74
C SER A 146 6.99 -6.79 -2.46
N VAL A 147 5.71 -6.65 -2.11
CA VAL A 147 4.54 -7.04 -2.89
C VAL A 147 3.70 -5.79 -3.25
N TYR A 148 2.52 -5.98 -3.84
CA TYR A 148 1.74 -4.90 -4.47
C TYR A 148 1.23 -3.82 -3.50
N ASP A 149 0.67 -4.23 -2.37
CA ASP A 149 0.05 -3.37 -1.36
C ASP A 149 -0.06 -4.13 -0.03
N GLY A 150 -0.44 -3.44 1.04
CA GLY A 150 -0.55 -4.04 2.36
C GLY A 150 -1.64 -5.12 2.48
N ALA A 151 -2.73 -5.04 1.69
CA ALA A 151 -3.82 -6.01 1.72
C ALA A 151 -3.39 -7.36 1.14
N THR A 152 -2.77 -7.33 -0.04
CA THR A 152 -2.16 -8.50 -0.67
C THR A 152 -0.99 -9.03 0.14
N ALA A 153 -0.21 -8.16 0.80
CA ALA A 153 0.82 -8.58 1.74
C ALA A 153 0.28 -9.35 2.94
N LEU A 154 -0.87 -8.95 3.48
CA LEU A 154 -1.52 -9.65 4.59
C LEU A 154 -2.05 -11.02 4.13
N ALA A 155 -2.63 -11.08 2.94
CA ALA A 155 -3.12 -12.34 2.37
C ALA A 155 -1.99 -13.33 2.05
N GLU A 156 -0.88 -12.85 1.49
CA GLU A 156 0.31 -13.68 1.30
C GLU A 156 0.89 -14.14 2.64
N SER A 157 0.87 -13.29 3.67
CA SER A 157 1.33 -13.69 5.00
C SER A 157 0.44 -14.79 5.59
N CYS A 158 -0.88 -14.74 5.42
CA CYS A 158 -1.77 -15.83 5.81
C CYS A 158 -1.42 -17.14 5.09
N TRP A 159 -1.14 -17.07 3.79
CA TRP A 159 -0.69 -18.23 3.02
C TRP A 159 0.68 -18.75 3.48
N MET A 160 1.57 -17.85 3.88
CA MET A 160 2.87 -18.17 4.46
C MET A 160 2.73 -18.98 5.76
N LEU A 161 1.83 -18.58 6.66
CA LEU A 161 1.51 -19.28 7.91
C LEU A 161 0.96 -20.71 7.63
N CYS A 162 0.01 -20.82 6.69
CA CYS A 162 -0.56 -22.09 6.25
C CYS A 162 0.49 -23.02 5.62
N SER A 163 1.40 -22.47 4.82
CA SER A 163 2.47 -23.23 4.16
C SER A 163 3.52 -23.72 5.16
N ALA A 164 3.83 -22.91 6.16
CA ALA A 164 4.79 -23.25 7.20
C ALA A 164 4.29 -24.36 8.14
N THR A 165 3.00 -24.33 8.48
CA THR A 165 2.40 -25.27 9.44
C THR A 165 1.76 -26.50 8.79
N GLY A 166 1.46 -26.44 7.49
CA GLY A 166 0.65 -27.44 6.79
C GLY A 166 -0.84 -27.37 7.13
N ARG A 167 -1.26 -26.43 7.99
CA ARG A 167 -2.65 -26.20 8.39
C ARG A 167 -3.35 -25.25 7.42
N ARG A 168 -4.69 -25.27 7.40
CA ARG A 168 -5.53 -24.50 6.46
C ARG A 168 -6.62 -23.69 7.16
N HIS A 169 -6.39 -23.33 8.42
CA HIS A 169 -7.31 -22.52 9.21
C HIS A 169 -6.55 -21.33 9.80
N VAL A 170 -7.05 -20.11 9.64
CA VAL A 170 -6.46 -18.89 10.18
C VAL A 170 -7.51 -18.17 11.02
N VAL A 171 -7.12 -17.73 12.21
CA VAL A 171 -7.97 -16.90 13.07
C VAL A 171 -7.60 -15.44 12.83
N VAL A 172 -8.58 -14.61 12.51
CA VAL A 172 -8.34 -13.22 12.09
C VAL A 172 -9.17 -12.28 12.96
N THR A 173 -8.60 -11.19 13.44
CA THR A 173 -9.43 -10.17 14.09
C THR A 173 -10.44 -9.61 13.09
N GLN A 174 -11.70 -9.47 13.50
CA GLN A 174 -12.67 -8.76 12.68
C GLN A 174 -12.29 -7.27 12.59
N ALA A 175 -11.50 -6.72 13.52
CA ALA A 175 -11.05 -5.34 13.49
C ALA A 175 -9.95 -5.05 12.44
N LEU A 176 -9.83 -5.83 11.36
CA LEU A 176 -9.12 -5.42 10.15
C LEU A 176 -9.95 -4.39 9.35
N TRP A 177 -9.28 -3.61 8.48
CA TRP A 177 -10.02 -2.80 7.50
C TRP A 177 -10.91 -3.70 6.61
N PRO A 178 -12.14 -3.28 6.28
CA PRO A 178 -13.07 -4.08 5.50
C PRO A 178 -12.48 -4.59 4.19
N GLU A 179 -11.78 -3.73 3.46
CA GLU A 179 -11.14 -4.03 2.18
C GLU A 179 -10.04 -5.08 2.33
N TYR A 180 -9.33 -5.10 3.47
CA TYR A 180 -8.34 -6.15 3.77
C TYR A 180 -9.03 -7.49 4.01
N ARG A 181 -10.20 -7.51 4.67
CA ARG A 181 -10.99 -8.74 4.85
C ARG A 181 -11.50 -9.26 3.51
N GLU A 182 -12.02 -8.38 2.64
CA GLU A 182 -12.46 -8.76 1.29
C GLU A 182 -11.33 -9.37 0.44
N VAL A 183 -10.13 -8.79 0.53
CA VAL A 183 -8.93 -9.33 -0.13
C VAL A 183 -8.56 -10.68 0.47
N LEU A 184 -8.56 -10.83 1.80
CA LEU A 184 -8.29 -12.11 2.46
C LEU A 184 -9.26 -13.21 2.00
N ASP A 185 -10.56 -12.96 2.10
CA ASP A 185 -11.61 -13.90 1.72
C ASP A 185 -11.45 -14.32 0.25
N THR A 186 -11.24 -13.36 -0.65
CA THR A 186 -11.06 -13.62 -2.08
C THR A 186 -9.78 -14.39 -2.39
N TYR A 187 -8.66 -13.97 -1.79
CA TYR A 187 -7.32 -14.47 -2.12
C TYR A 187 -7.07 -15.88 -1.58
N LEU A 188 -7.70 -16.21 -0.44
CA LEU A 188 -7.49 -17.46 0.29
C LEU A 188 -8.54 -18.53 -0.03
N LEU A 189 -9.72 -18.15 -0.54
CA LEU A 189 -10.76 -19.07 -1.01
C LEU A 189 -10.23 -20.14 -1.99
N PRO A 190 -9.54 -19.81 -3.11
CA PRO A 190 -9.06 -20.82 -4.06
C PRO A 190 -7.93 -21.70 -3.49
N ARG A 191 -7.36 -21.32 -2.34
CA ARG A 191 -6.31 -22.08 -1.63
C ARG A 191 -6.88 -23.02 -0.56
N GLY A 192 -8.21 -23.05 -0.40
CA GLY A 192 -8.90 -23.90 0.56
C GLY A 192 -8.57 -23.55 2.01
N VAL A 193 -8.32 -22.27 2.31
CA VAL A 193 -8.07 -21.79 3.66
C VAL A 193 -9.37 -21.30 4.27
N THR A 194 -9.70 -21.81 5.47
CA THR A 194 -10.80 -21.34 6.29
C THR A 194 -10.34 -20.17 7.15
N ILE A 195 -11.14 -19.11 7.19
CA ILE A 195 -10.91 -17.93 8.03
C ILE A 195 -11.99 -17.89 9.11
N ASP A 196 -11.58 -17.78 10.38
CA ASP A 196 -12.48 -17.59 11.52
C ASP A 196 -12.24 -16.20 12.11
N TYR A 197 -13.23 -15.32 11.94
CA TYR A 197 -13.17 -13.94 12.42
C TYR A 197 -13.54 -13.85 13.91
N VAL A 198 -12.70 -13.14 14.67
CA VAL A 198 -12.92 -12.84 16.09
C VAL A 198 -13.35 -11.39 16.24
N ALA A 199 -14.57 -11.16 16.72
CA ALA A 199 -15.06 -9.82 17.02
C ALA A 199 -14.19 -9.15 18.10
N PRO A 200 -13.91 -7.84 17.98
CA PRO A 200 -13.28 -7.09 19.06
C PRO A 200 -14.24 -6.91 20.25
N ASP A 201 -13.69 -6.64 21.42
CA ASP A 201 -14.45 -6.25 22.60
C ASP A 201 -15.25 -4.96 22.32
N ALA A 202 -16.55 -5.00 22.57
CA ALA A 202 -17.47 -3.91 22.21
C ALA A 202 -17.18 -2.58 22.94
N LYS A 203 -16.50 -2.62 24.09
CA LYS A 203 -16.19 -1.43 24.90
C LYS A 203 -14.84 -0.83 24.52
N THR A 204 -13.80 -1.65 24.51
CA THR A 204 -12.41 -1.23 24.30
C THR A 204 -12.04 -1.19 22.82
N GLY A 205 -12.65 -2.04 21.99
CA GLY A 205 -12.29 -2.22 20.59
C GLY A 205 -11.06 -3.10 20.39
N LEU A 206 -10.49 -3.71 21.43
CA LEU A 206 -9.36 -4.64 21.36
C LEU A 206 -9.81 -6.03 20.88
N THR A 207 -8.92 -6.78 20.25
CA THR A 207 -9.19 -8.18 19.93
C THR A 207 -9.32 -9.01 21.22
N ASP A 208 -10.39 -9.81 21.34
CA ASP A 208 -10.63 -10.64 22.53
C ASP A 208 -9.66 -11.84 22.58
N ALA A 209 -8.66 -11.74 23.45
CA ALA A 209 -7.65 -12.77 23.65
C ALA A 209 -8.22 -14.12 24.13
N ALA A 210 -9.31 -14.11 24.90
CA ALA A 210 -9.96 -15.34 25.36
C ALA A 210 -10.70 -16.02 24.19
N ALA A 211 -11.36 -15.24 23.34
CA ALA A 211 -12.00 -15.74 22.12
C ALA A 211 -10.97 -16.28 21.10
N VAL A 212 -9.80 -15.66 21.00
CA VAL A 212 -8.66 -16.19 20.22
C VAL A 212 -8.16 -17.50 20.83
N SER A 213 -7.91 -17.53 22.14
CA SER A 213 -7.44 -18.72 22.87
C SER A 213 -8.35 -19.93 22.66
N ALA A 214 -9.67 -19.75 22.76
CA ALA A 214 -10.66 -20.80 22.56
C ALA A 214 -10.63 -21.41 21.14
N ARG A 215 -10.25 -20.63 20.12
CA ARG A 215 -10.15 -21.09 18.73
C ARG A 215 -8.85 -21.83 18.48
N VAL A 216 -7.72 -21.28 18.94
CA VAL A 216 -6.40 -21.90 18.72
C VAL A 216 -6.22 -23.20 19.52
N ALA A 217 -6.92 -23.36 20.64
CA ALA A 217 -6.91 -24.58 21.45
C ALA A 217 -7.35 -25.85 20.69
N ARG A 218 -8.02 -25.71 19.53
CA ARG A 218 -8.42 -26.83 18.66
C ARG A 218 -7.22 -27.51 17.96
N GLY A 219 -6.08 -26.83 17.87
CA GLY A 219 -4.83 -27.37 17.31
C GLY A 219 -4.74 -27.43 15.78
N ASP A 220 -5.78 -27.00 15.07
CA ASP A 220 -5.87 -26.97 13.60
C ASP A 220 -5.54 -25.59 12.99
N VAL A 221 -5.34 -24.57 13.83
CA VAL A 221 -5.05 -23.18 13.41
C VAL A 221 -3.58 -23.03 13.01
N ALA A 222 -3.34 -22.51 11.81
CA ALA A 222 -2.02 -22.17 11.27
C ALA A 222 -1.44 -20.91 11.93
N GLY A 223 -2.27 -19.88 12.09
CA GLY A 223 -1.87 -18.64 12.70
C GLY A 223 -3.02 -17.73 13.09
N VAL A 224 -2.68 -16.71 13.87
CA VAL A 224 -3.55 -15.60 14.27
C VAL A 224 -3.10 -14.34 13.53
N VAL A 225 -4.05 -13.54 13.06
CA VAL A 225 -3.80 -12.29 12.31
C VAL A 225 -4.47 -11.11 13.00
N LEU A 226 -3.69 -10.07 13.26
CA LEU A 226 -4.14 -8.82 13.86
C LEU A 226 -3.77 -7.61 12.98
N GLN A 227 -4.43 -6.47 13.22
CA GLN A 227 -3.97 -5.18 12.74
C GLN A 227 -3.80 -4.21 13.90
N SER A 228 -2.72 -3.43 13.94
CA SER A 228 -2.45 -2.45 14.98
C SER A 228 -1.86 -1.15 14.41
N PRO A 229 -2.52 0.02 14.55
CA PRO A 229 -3.86 0.19 15.09
C PRO A 229 -4.91 -0.53 14.20
N ASN A 230 -5.94 -1.07 14.82
CA ASN A 230 -7.00 -1.80 14.14
C ASN A 230 -7.99 -0.82 13.43
N ALA A 231 -9.01 -1.32 12.74
CA ALA A 231 -9.98 -0.52 11.99
C ALA A 231 -10.86 0.42 12.84
N LEU A 232 -10.72 0.37 14.17
CA LEU A 232 -11.34 1.31 15.12
C LEU A 232 -10.33 2.37 15.63
N GLY A 233 -9.11 2.36 15.10
CA GLY A 233 -7.98 3.18 15.54
C GLY A 233 -7.29 2.68 16.80
N VAL A 234 -7.68 1.52 17.34
CA VAL A 234 -7.21 1.01 18.63
C VAL A 234 -5.90 0.25 18.48
N ILE A 235 -4.93 0.53 19.34
CA ILE A 235 -3.64 -0.17 19.40
C ILE A 235 -3.85 -1.52 20.11
N GLU A 236 -3.57 -2.62 19.41
CA GLU A 236 -3.72 -3.99 19.93
C GLU A 236 -2.60 -4.39 20.89
N ASP A 237 -2.92 -5.24 21.87
CA ASP A 237 -1.93 -5.88 22.76
C ASP A 237 -1.30 -7.10 22.07
N VAL A 238 -0.33 -6.82 21.21
CA VAL A 238 0.40 -7.84 20.43
C VAL A 238 1.10 -8.85 21.35
N ALA A 239 1.63 -8.42 22.50
CA ALA A 239 2.37 -9.29 23.41
C ALA A 239 1.44 -10.32 24.08
N ALA A 240 0.24 -9.91 24.49
CA ALA A 240 -0.76 -10.82 25.05
C ALA A 240 -1.20 -11.88 24.02
N ILE A 241 -1.49 -11.49 22.79
CA ILE A 241 -1.88 -12.45 21.74
C ILE A 241 -0.71 -13.36 21.34
N SER A 242 0.52 -12.84 21.29
CA SER A 242 1.74 -13.62 21.10
C SER A 242 1.90 -14.73 22.14
N GLN A 243 1.59 -14.44 23.41
CA GLN A 243 1.62 -15.46 24.47
C GLN A 243 0.57 -16.56 24.24
N VAL A 244 -0.65 -16.20 23.85
CA VAL A 244 -1.71 -17.16 23.50
C VAL A 244 -1.28 -18.06 22.32
N CYS A 245 -0.68 -17.47 21.30
CA CYS A 245 -0.19 -18.19 20.12
C CYS A 245 0.91 -19.20 20.49
N LYS A 246 1.90 -18.78 21.28
CA LYS A 246 3.02 -19.62 21.75
C LYS A 246 2.55 -20.81 22.58
N GLN A 247 1.59 -20.61 23.49
CA GLN A 247 1.03 -21.68 24.32
C GLN A 247 0.32 -22.77 23.50
N ASN A 248 -0.15 -22.43 22.30
CA ASN A 248 -0.92 -23.32 21.44
C ASN A 248 -0.18 -23.72 20.15
N GLY A 249 1.13 -23.44 20.04
CA GLY A 249 1.93 -23.77 18.86
C GLY A 249 1.34 -23.21 17.55
N THR A 250 0.87 -21.96 17.60
CA THR A 250 0.25 -21.22 16.49
C THR A 250 1.13 -20.01 16.18
N LEU A 251 1.24 -19.62 14.90
CA LEU A 251 2.05 -18.47 14.48
C LEU A 251 1.26 -17.15 14.57
N LEU A 252 1.94 -16.01 14.70
CA LEU A 252 1.31 -14.68 14.76
C LEU A 252 1.76 -13.78 13.60
N ALA A 253 0.80 -13.24 12.86
CA ALA A 253 1.02 -12.16 11.90
C ALA A 253 0.34 -10.86 12.36
N VAL A 254 1.05 -9.74 12.27
CA VAL A 254 0.53 -8.41 12.64
C VAL A 254 0.68 -7.45 11.47
N CYS A 255 -0.45 -6.95 10.96
CA CYS A 255 -0.48 -5.81 10.06
C CYS A 255 -0.34 -4.51 10.88
N VAL A 256 0.64 -3.67 10.58
CA VAL A 256 0.93 -2.49 11.39
C VAL A 256 0.95 -1.23 10.53
N ASN A 257 0.46 -0.11 11.09
CA ASN A 257 0.80 1.19 10.52
C ASN A 257 2.29 1.46 10.82
N PRO A 258 3.18 1.58 9.82
CA PRO A 258 4.62 1.60 10.07
C PRO A 258 5.10 2.84 10.84
N LEU A 259 4.33 3.94 10.86
CA LEU A 259 4.66 5.10 11.69
C LEU A 259 4.51 4.82 13.19
N LEU A 260 3.62 3.89 13.59
CA LEU A 260 3.47 3.50 14.98
C LEU A 260 4.78 2.96 15.56
N CYS A 261 5.53 2.21 14.74
CA CYS A 261 6.82 1.62 15.10
C CYS A 261 7.94 2.66 15.26
N GLY A 262 7.70 3.92 14.90
CA GLY A 262 8.62 5.03 15.19
C GLY A 262 8.60 5.46 16.66
N TRP A 263 7.53 5.14 17.39
CA TRP A 263 7.37 5.54 18.79
C TRP A 263 7.12 4.37 19.74
N LEU A 264 6.43 3.31 19.30
CA LEU A 264 6.18 2.10 20.08
C LEU A 264 7.07 0.94 19.66
N GLU A 265 7.23 -0.02 20.57
CA GLU A 265 8.00 -1.25 20.28
C GLU A 265 7.40 -1.99 19.09
N ALA A 266 8.28 -2.42 18.17
CA ALA A 266 7.85 -3.05 16.93
C ALA A 266 7.20 -4.43 17.18
N PRO A 267 6.15 -4.83 16.43
CA PRO A 267 5.45 -6.09 16.66
C PRO A 267 6.35 -7.34 16.62
N GLY A 268 7.43 -7.33 15.82
CA GLY A 268 8.40 -8.42 15.77
C GLY A 268 9.07 -8.69 17.12
N LYS A 269 9.38 -7.63 17.87
CA LYS A 269 9.95 -7.73 19.22
C LYS A 269 8.91 -8.05 20.30
N LEU A 270 7.63 -7.81 20.01
CA LEU A 270 6.50 -8.27 20.83
C LEU A 270 6.14 -9.74 20.55
N GLY A 271 6.88 -10.40 19.66
CA GLY A 271 6.79 -11.83 19.37
C GLY A 271 5.86 -12.20 18.23
N ALA A 272 5.57 -11.27 17.31
CA ALA A 272 5.01 -11.62 16.02
C ALA A 272 6.04 -12.39 15.18
N ASP A 273 5.61 -13.50 14.56
CA ASP A 273 6.45 -14.26 13.62
C ASP A 273 6.53 -13.57 12.25
N VAL A 274 5.49 -12.80 11.91
CA VAL A 274 5.34 -12.04 10.67
C VAL A 274 4.81 -10.65 11.00
N VAL A 275 5.43 -9.62 10.43
CA VAL A 275 4.93 -8.25 10.47
C VAL A 275 4.70 -7.77 9.06
N VAL A 276 3.50 -7.24 8.82
CA VAL A 276 3.05 -6.76 7.53
C VAL A 276 2.78 -5.27 7.64
N CYS A 277 3.10 -4.48 6.61
CA CYS A 277 2.58 -3.12 6.54
C CYS A 277 2.36 -2.67 5.10
N GLU A 278 1.45 -1.70 4.95
CA GLU A 278 1.44 -0.83 3.78
C GLU A 278 2.51 0.25 3.99
N GLY A 279 3.44 0.37 3.05
CA GLY A 279 4.53 1.33 3.11
C GLY A 279 4.15 2.73 2.64
N GLN A 280 2.91 2.98 2.17
CA GLN A 280 2.47 4.30 1.73
C GLN A 280 2.84 5.46 2.69
N PRO A 281 2.66 5.34 4.02
CA PRO A 281 3.04 6.39 4.97
C PRO A 281 4.53 6.76 4.96
N LEU A 282 5.36 5.93 4.32
CA LEU A 282 6.82 6.05 4.28
C LEU A 282 7.29 6.75 2.99
N GLY A 283 6.71 7.91 2.68
CA GLY A 283 7.17 8.76 1.58
C GLY A 283 6.53 8.48 0.21
N LEU A 284 5.35 7.86 0.18
CA LEU A 284 4.58 7.67 -1.05
C LEU A 284 3.32 8.57 -1.06
N PRO A 285 2.95 9.12 -2.22
CA PRO A 285 1.73 9.90 -2.37
C PRO A 285 0.47 9.02 -2.33
N LEU A 286 -0.67 9.61 -1.93
CA LEU A 286 -1.97 8.93 -1.91
C LEU A 286 -2.40 8.38 -3.27
N SER A 287 -2.15 9.12 -4.35
CA SER A 287 -2.34 8.70 -5.75
C SER A 287 -3.65 7.96 -6.08
N ALA A 288 -4.74 8.29 -5.38
CA ALA A 288 -6.03 7.60 -5.48
C ALA A 288 -5.95 6.06 -5.32
N GLY A 289 -5.04 5.57 -4.48
CA GLY A 289 -4.93 4.15 -4.11
C GLY A 289 -3.65 3.45 -4.56
N GLY A 290 -2.78 4.09 -5.34
CA GLY A 290 -1.50 3.47 -5.72
C GLY A 290 -0.72 4.19 -6.82
N PRO A 291 0.50 3.73 -7.15
CA PRO A 291 1.08 2.47 -6.67
C PRO A 291 1.59 2.59 -5.24
N TYR A 292 1.25 1.60 -4.41
CA TYR A 292 1.64 1.46 -3.01
C TYR A 292 2.71 0.37 -2.85
N VAL A 293 3.04 -0.05 -1.62
CA VAL A 293 4.08 -1.07 -1.41
C VAL A 293 3.78 -1.92 -0.18
N GLY A 294 3.43 -3.18 -0.43
CA GLY A 294 3.27 -4.16 0.64
C GLY A 294 4.62 -4.66 1.14
N ILE A 295 4.86 -4.57 2.44
CA ILE A 295 6.09 -5.02 3.10
C ILE A 295 5.77 -6.19 4.01
N ILE A 296 6.52 -7.29 3.88
CA ILE A 296 6.42 -8.47 4.74
C ILE A 296 7.79 -8.70 5.36
N ALA A 297 7.85 -8.63 6.69
CA ALA A 297 8.99 -9.03 7.49
C ALA A 297 8.66 -10.29 8.27
N CYS A 298 9.57 -11.26 8.34
CA CYS A 298 9.36 -12.51 9.06
C CYS A 298 10.60 -12.94 9.86
N VAL A 299 10.38 -13.84 10.83
CA VAL A 299 11.48 -14.55 11.49
C VAL A 299 12.21 -15.47 10.50
N LYS A 300 13.50 -15.70 10.74
CA LYS A 300 14.38 -16.50 9.85
C LYS A 300 13.82 -17.89 9.46
N PRO A 301 13.17 -18.66 10.36
CA PRO A 301 12.58 -19.96 9.99
C PRO A 301 11.49 -19.89 8.91
N LEU A 302 10.84 -18.74 8.73
CA LEU A 302 9.79 -18.55 7.73
C LEU A 302 10.30 -18.02 6.38
N GLU A 303 11.59 -17.68 6.25
CA GLU A 303 12.18 -17.08 5.04
C GLU A 303 11.90 -17.89 3.77
N ARG A 304 11.88 -19.23 3.85
CA ARG A 304 11.63 -20.09 2.68
C ARG A 304 10.22 -19.97 2.11
N TYR A 305 9.27 -19.42 2.88
CA TYR A 305 7.88 -19.22 2.48
C TYR A 305 7.57 -17.76 2.12
N LEU A 306 8.50 -16.84 2.41
CA LEU A 306 8.35 -15.41 2.15
C LEU A 306 8.16 -15.17 0.65
N PRO A 307 7.11 -14.43 0.21
CA PRO A 307 6.86 -14.20 -1.20
C PRO A 307 7.74 -13.08 -1.77
N GLY A 308 7.93 -13.12 -3.09
CA GLY A 308 8.65 -12.10 -3.81
C GLY A 308 10.17 -12.16 -3.65
N ARG A 309 10.81 -11.10 -4.12
CA ARG A 309 12.27 -11.03 -4.29
C ARG A 309 12.97 -10.83 -2.95
N LEU A 310 14.20 -11.35 -2.86
CA LEU A 310 15.13 -11.05 -1.78
C LEU A 310 16.45 -10.60 -2.37
N VAL A 311 16.98 -9.50 -1.84
CA VAL A 311 18.35 -9.06 -2.14
C VAL A 311 19.27 -9.47 -1.01
N GLY A 312 20.37 -10.15 -1.35
CA GLY A 312 21.38 -10.61 -0.41
C GLY A 312 22.74 -9.97 -0.67
N ARG A 313 23.57 -9.90 0.38
CA ARG A 313 25.00 -9.64 0.24
C ARG A 313 25.69 -10.89 -0.30
N VAL A 314 26.53 -10.71 -1.31
CA VAL A 314 27.31 -11.76 -1.96
C VAL A 314 28.77 -11.31 -2.12
N HIS A 315 29.65 -12.23 -2.50
CA HIS A 315 31.03 -11.91 -2.87
C HIS A 315 31.26 -12.31 -4.33
N ASP A 316 31.93 -11.45 -5.09
CA ASP A 316 32.33 -11.76 -6.46
C ASP A 316 33.52 -12.75 -6.51
N LEU A 317 33.99 -13.07 -7.71
CA LEU A 317 35.13 -13.99 -7.93
C LEU A 317 36.46 -13.49 -7.31
N ASN A 318 36.56 -12.20 -6.97
CA ASN A 318 37.72 -11.59 -6.33
C ASN A 318 37.50 -11.36 -4.82
N GLY A 319 36.39 -11.84 -4.25
CA GLY A 319 36.03 -11.66 -2.85
C GLY A 319 35.48 -10.27 -2.52
N LYS A 320 35.20 -9.41 -3.50
CA LYS A 320 34.63 -8.09 -3.28
C LYS A 320 33.15 -8.21 -2.92
N LEU A 321 32.72 -7.46 -1.91
CA LEU A 321 31.31 -7.37 -1.53
C LEU A 321 30.47 -6.84 -2.70
N GLY A 322 29.39 -7.53 -3.00
CA GLY A 322 28.33 -7.08 -3.91
C GLY A 322 26.95 -7.50 -3.40
N TYR A 323 25.94 -7.23 -4.22
CA TYR A 323 24.54 -7.54 -3.97
C TYR A 323 23.95 -8.31 -5.14
N ALA A 324 23.02 -9.23 -4.88
CA ALA A 324 22.32 -9.98 -5.92
C ALA A 324 20.92 -10.38 -5.43
N LEU A 325 20.04 -10.71 -6.38
CA LEU A 325 18.84 -11.48 -6.05
C LEU A 325 19.28 -12.85 -5.51
N VAL A 326 18.65 -13.30 -4.43
CA VAL A 326 18.96 -14.56 -3.76
C VAL A 326 17.69 -15.34 -3.47
N LYS A 327 17.82 -16.67 -3.33
CA LYS A 327 16.69 -17.57 -3.04
C LYS A 327 15.59 -17.49 -4.12
N GLU A 328 15.99 -17.38 -5.38
CA GLU A 328 15.08 -17.28 -6.53
C GLU A 328 14.36 -18.60 -6.82
N ASP A 329 14.78 -19.70 -6.20
CA ASP A 329 14.09 -21.01 -6.20
C ASP A 329 12.67 -20.96 -5.59
N ARG A 330 12.32 -19.88 -4.89
CA ARG A 330 10.96 -19.60 -4.40
C ARG A 330 10.06 -18.91 -5.44
N GLU A 331 10.63 -18.34 -6.50
CA GLU A 331 9.95 -17.41 -7.40
C GLU A 331 9.38 -18.10 -8.65
N GLN A 332 8.33 -17.50 -9.22
CA GLN A 332 7.55 -18.08 -10.33
C GLN A 332 8.38 -18.44 -11.57
N HIS A 333 9.49 -17.73 -11.84
CA HIS A 333 10.31 -17.97 -13.03
C HIS A 333 11.16 -19.25 -12.90
N VAL A 334 11.37 -19.74 -11.67
CA VAL A 334 12.05 -21.01 -11.39
C VAL A 334 11.03 -22.08 -11.00
N ALA A 335 10.24 -21.83 -9.96
CA ALA A 335 9.37 -22.83 -9.34
C ALA A 335 7.99 -22.96 -9.99
N ARG A 336 7.58 -21.99 -10.82
CA ARG A 336 6.28 -21.98 -11.52
C ARG A 336 5.10 -22.19 -10.55
N ASP A 337 4.34 -23.27 -10.71
CA ASP A 337 3.20 -23.66 -9.87
C ASP A 337 3.58 -24.00 -8.42
N LYS A 338 4.87 -24.27 -8.16
CA LYS A 338 5.41 -24.55 -6.81
C LYS A 338 6.00 -23.30 -6.14
N ALA A 339 5.92 -22.15 -6.79
CA ALA A 339 6.41 -20.90 -6.22
C ALA A 339 5.61 -20.51 -4.97
N THR A 340 6.26 -19.72 -4.11
CA THR A 340 5.63 -19.17 -2.90
C THR A 340 4.48 -18.21 -3.22
N SER A 341 4.58 -17.50 -4.36
CA SER A 341 3.59 -16.56 -4.87
C SER A 341 3.69 -16.44 -6.39
N HIS A 342 2.63 -15.92 -7.00
CA HIS A 342 2.53 -15.60 -8.42
C HIS A 342 3.22 -14.27 -8.79
N ILE A 343 3.66 -13.49 -7.81
CA ILE A 343 4.24 -12.16 -8.03
C ILE A 343 5.49 -12.22 -8.93
N CYS A 344 5.62 -11.23 -9.83
CA CYS A 344 6.76 -11.08 -10.73
C CYS A 344 7.25 -9.62 -10.73
N SER A 345 6.55 -8.75 -11.46
CA SER A 345 6.68 -7.30 -11.25
C SER A 345 6.13 -6.98 -9.86
N ASN A 346 6.85 -6.17 -9.11
CA ASN A 346 6.52 -5.74 -7.76
C ASN A 346 6.62 -4.20 -7.69
N GLN A 347 6.83 -3.66 -6.49
CA GLN A 347 6.85 -2.23 -6.22
C GLN A 347 8.26 -1.74 -5.87
N ALA A 348 9.28 -2.21 -6.62
CA ALA A 348 10.69 -1.89 -6.33
C ALA A 348 10.98 -0.38 -6.27
N LEU A 349 10.42 0.42 -7.19
CA LEU A 349 10.61 1.88 -7.17
C LEU A 349 10.04 2.51 -5.89
N ASN A 350 8.89 2.02 -5.43
CA ASN A 350 8.27 2.44 -4.18
C ASN A 350 9.07 1.99 -2.95
N ALA A 351 9.61 0.78 -2.94
CA ALA A 351 10.53 0.32 -1.90
C ALA A 351 11.76 1.23 -1.78
N ILE A 352 12.29 1.71 -2.91
CA ILE A 352 13.38 2.70 -2.94
C ILE A 352 12.92 4.04 -2.36
N ARG A 353 11.69 4.50 -2.66
CA ARG A 353 11.12 5.70 -2.00
C ARG A 353 11.09 5.54 -0.48
N VAL A 354 10.65 4.38 0.01
CA VAL A 354 10.65 4.05 1.45
C VAL A 354 12.05 4.14 2.04
N ALA A 355 13.05 3.56 1.37
CA ALA A 355 14.44 3.62 1.83
C ALA A 355 14.95 5.06 1.91
N ILE A 356 14.72 5.87 0.87
CA ILE A 356 15.13 7.28 0.82
C ILE A 356 14.42 8.08 1.93
N HIS A 357 13.13 7.85 2.13
CA HIS A 357 12.34 8.54 3.15
C HIS A 357 12.84 8.22 4.56
N LEU A 358 13.00 6.94 4.90
CA LEU A 358 13.52 6.52 6.20
C LEU A 358 14.95 7.01 6.44
N ALA A 359 15.82 6.96 5.42
CA ALA A 359 17.18 7.47 5.51
C ALA A 359 17.23 9.00 5.67
N CYS A 360 16.34 9.74 4.99
CA CYS A 360 16.26 11.20 5.08
C CYS A 360 15.80 11.67 6.46
N LEU A 361 14.81 10.99 7.05
CA LEU A 361 14.29 11.38 8.36
C LEU A 361 15.22 10.97 9.49
N GLY A 362 15.82 9.77 9.42
CA GLY A 362 16.48 9.16 10.55
C GLY A 362 15.51 8.83 11.68
N ASP A 363 16.04 8.24 12.75
CA ASP A 363 15.26 7.79 13.91
C ASP A 363 14.50 8.93 14.61
N THR A 364 15.19 10.05 14.84
CA THR A 364 14.73 11.15 15.68
C THR A 364 13.54 11.87 15.04
N ASN A 365 13.62 12.19 13.74
CA ASN A 365 12.52 12.88 13.07
C ASN A 365 11.37 11.91 12.79
N PHE A 366 11.65 10.64 12.49
CA PHE A 366 10.61 9.64 12.31
C PHE A 366 9.78 9.44 13.58
N MET A 367 10.44 9.32 14.74
CA MET A 367 9.77 9.28 16.05
C MET A 367 8.96 10.56 16.31
N ARG A 368 9.52 11.73 15.99
CA ARG A 368 8.82 13.01 16.19
C ARG A 368 7.54 13.11 15.36
N ILE A 369 7.56 12.65 14.11
CA ILE A 369 6.36 12.60 13.26
C ILE A 369 5.29 11.71 13.91
N ALA A 370 5.67 10.52 14.36
CA ALA A 370 4.74 9.62 15.05
C ALA A 370 4.10 10.28 16.30
N GLN A 371 4.91 10.95 17.13
CA GLN A 371 4.43 11.66 18.32
C GLN A 371 3.49 12.82 17.99
N VAL A 372 3.80 13.60 16.96
CA VAL A 372 2.93 14.70 16.49
C VAL A 372 1.59 14.15 16.04
N ASN A 373 1.57 13.05 15.29
CA ASN A 373 0.34 12.44 14.77
C ASN A 373 -0.56 11.97 15.91
N ALA A 374 0.03 11.28 16.90
CA ALA A 374 -0.71 10.85 18.09
C ALA A 374 -1.25 12.05 18.89
N ALA A 375 -0.42 13.07 19.14
CA ALA A 375 -0.83 14.24 19.92
C ALA A 375 -1.94 15.05 19.22
N SER A 376 -1.85 15.23 17.91
CA SER A 376 -2.86 15.96 17.13
C SER A 376 -4.18 15.18 17.03
N ALA A 377 -4.13 13.84 16.93
CA ALA A 377 -5.31 13.00 16.97
C ALA A 377 -6.07 13.12 18.31
N VAL A 378 -5.33 13.10 19.43
CA VAL A 378 -5.92 13.32 20.77
C VAL A 378 -6.60 14.69 20.86
N GLN A 379 -5.94 15.75 20.39
CA GLN A 379 -6.52 17.10 20.39
C GLN A 379 -7.82 17.18 19.59
N LEU A 380 -7.86 16.60 18.38
CA LEU A 380 -9.08 16.61 17.59
C LEU A 380 -10.19 15.77 18.24
N LYS A 381 -9.85 14.62 18.83
CA LYS A 381 -10.81 13.79 19.56
C LYS A 381 -11.45 14.55 20.72
N GLU A 382 -10.67 15.31 21.49
CA GLU A 382 -11.17 16.16 22.57
C GLU A 382 -12.13 17.24 22.05
N LEU A 383 -11.74 17.94 20.97
CA LEU A 383 -12.60 18.96 20.34
C LEU A 383 -13.93 18.37 19.85
N LEU A 384 -13.91 17.18 19.26
CA LEU A 384 -15.11 16.54 18.74
C LEU A 384 -16.00 15.98 19.84
N THR A 385 -15.44 15.33 20.85
CA THR A 385 -16.22 14.78 21.96
C THR A 385 -16.78 15.84 22.91
N ALA A 386 -16.31 17.09 22.82
CA ALA A 386 -16.94 18.24 23.45
C ALA A 386 -18.22 18.73 22.73
N LEU A 387 -18.47 18.28 21.48
CA LEU A 387 -19.69 18.63 20.75
C LEU A 387 -20.89 17.83 21.26
N PRO A 388 -22.09 18.45 21.39
CA PRO A 388 -23.28 17.75 21.84
C PRO A 388 -23.61 16.51 20.99
N GLY A 389 -23.72 15.36 21.65
CA GLY A 389 -24.10 14.10 21.01
C GLY A 389 -22.97 13.31 20.35
N VAL A 390 -21.76 13.86 20.24
CA VAL A 390 -20.59 13.12 19.76
C VAL A 390 -19.92 12.40 20.92
N LYS A 391 -19.62 11.11 20.77
CA LYS A 391 -18.99 10.30 21.80
C LYS A 391 -17.82 9.51 21.23
N ALA A 392 -16.82 9.19 22.05
CA ALA A 392 -15.83 8.20 21.66
C ALA A 392 -16.53 6.84 21.47
N LEU A 393 -16.33 6.20 20.32
CA LEU A 393 -16.99 4.92 20.02
C LEU A 393 -16.41 3.79 20.88
N ARG A 394 -15.10 3.84 21.14
CA ARG A 394 -14.37 2.84 21.94
C ARG A 394 -13.42 3.52 22.92
N SER A 395 -13.15 2.84 24.04
CA SER A 395 -12.26 3.33 25.10
C SER A 395 -10.78 2.93 24.93
N GLY A 396 -10.46 2.11 23.92
CA GLY A 396 -9.09 1.70 23.63
C GLY A 396 -8.17 2.87 23.32
N VAL A 397 -6.88 2.68 23.62
CA VAL A 397 -5.83 3.66 23.29
C VAL A 397 -5.65 3.67 21.78
N HIS A 398 -5.49 4.87 21.21
CA HIS A 398 -5.39 5.07 19.77
C HIS A 398 -4.09 5.78 19.40
N PHE A 399 -3.70 5.66 18.13
CA PHE A 399 -2.55 6.36 17.56
C PHE A 399 -3.00 7.63 16.83
N ASN A 400 -2.94 7.64 15.51
CA ASN A 400 -3.26 8.77 14.65
C ASN A 400 -4.69 8.71 14.09
N GLU A 401 -5.45 7.68 14.45
CA GLU A 401 -6.85 7.49 14.05
C GLU A 401 -7.70 7.20 15.27
N PHE A 402 -8.92 7.71 15.34
CA PHE A 402 -9.83 7.40 16.43
C PHE A 402 -11.28 7.31 15.95
N ALA A 403 -12.04 6.43 16.59
CA ALA A 403 -13.45 6.23 16.29
C ALA A 403 -14.37 7.07 17.20
N VAL A 404 -15.34 7.75 16.59
CA VAL A 404 -16.43 8.47 17.26
C VAL A 404 -17.80 7.97 16.81
N GLU A 405 -18.76 7.99 17.72
CA GLU A 405 -20.19 7.89 17.44
C GLU A 405 -20.74 9.31 17.24
N LEU A 406 -21.40 9.54 16.12
CA LEU A 406 -22.07 10.78 15.80
C LEU A 406 -23.55 10.72 16.21
N PRO A 407 -24.21 11.88 16.47
CA PRO A 407 -25.65 11.91 16.69
C PRO A 407 -26.48 11.72 15.41
N VAL A 408 -25.83 11.64 14.24
CA VAL A 408 -26.42 11.47 12.90
C VAL A 408 -25.69 10.39 12.11
N GLU A 409 -26.25 9.93 11.00
CA GLU A 409 -25.58 8.99 10.09
C GLU A 409 -24.25 9.55 9.58
N ALA A 410 -23.19 8.73 9.67
CA ALA A 410 -21.82 9.16 9.35
C ALA A 410 -21.66 9.48 7.85
N SER A 411 -22.39 8.77 6.99
CA SER A 411 -22.43 9.02 5.54
C SER A 411 -22.92 10.44 5.22
N ARG A 412 -24.02 10.87 5.86
CA ARG A 412 -24.61 12.20 5.70
C ARG A 412 -23.68 13.29 6.26
N PHE A 413 -23.09 13.05 7.43
CA PHE A 413 -22.11 13.97 8.01
C PHE A 413 -20.92 14.19 7.08
N ARG A 414 -20.36 13.10 6.52
CA ARG A 414 -19.21 13.15 5.61
C ARG A 414 -19.50 13.94 4.33
N GLU A 415 -20.69 13.79 3.77
CA GLU A 415 -21.12 14.56 2.59
C GLU A 415 -21.19 16.06 2.88
N ARG A 416 -21.80 16.45 4.01
CA ARG A 416 -21.90 17.86 4.43
C ARG A 416 -20.53 18.48 4.67
N MET A 417 -19.64 17.76 5.37
CA MET A 417 -18.27 18.21 5.60
C MET A 417 -17.49 18.34 4.28
N ARG A 418 -17.69 17.41 3.33
CA ARG A 418 -17.06 17.50 2.00
C ARG A 418 -17.47 18.78 1.27
N ASN A 419 -18.75 19.14 1.30
CA ASN A 419 -19.25 20.38 0.70
C ASN A 419 -18.67 21.66 1.36
N ARG A 420 -18.05 21.52 2.54
CA ARG A 420 -17.33 22.58 3.25
C ARG A 420 -15.81 22.48 3.09
N GLY A 421 -15.31 21.66 2.16
CA GLY A 421 -13.87 21.54 1.92
C GLY A 421 -13.16 20.57 2.87
N ILE A 422 -13.87 19.64 3.53
CA ILE A 422 -13.25 18.71 4.49
C ILE A 422 -13.62 17.26 4.18
N PHE A 423 -12.61 16.41 3.95
CA PHE A 423 -12.82 14.97 3.97
C PHE A 423 -12.80 14.49 5.42
N ALA A 424 -13.98 14.34 6.02
CA ALA A 424 -14.14 14.26 7.47
C ALA A 424 -13.64 12.97 8.14
N GLY A 425 -13.43 11.90 7.40
CA GLY A 425 -13.21 10.58 7.96
C GLY A 425 -13.88 9.48 7.16
N THR A 426 -13.63 8.24 7.56
CA THR A 426 -14.17 7.04 6.92
C THR A 426 -15.31 6.49 7.77
N VAL A 427 -16.38 6.04 7.12
CA VAL A 427 -17.50 5.39 7.84
C VAL A 427 -17.01 4.05 8.33
N ILE A 428 -17.23 3.77 9.62
CA ILE A 428 -16.87 2.48 10.21
C ILE A 428 -17.92 1.46 9.79
N ASP A 429 -17.46 0.27 9.41
CA ASP A 429 -18.28 -0.90 9.12
C ASP A 429 -19.33 -1.14 10.22
N GLU A 430 -20.60 -1.33 9.85
CA GLU A 430 -21.69 -1.53 10.80
C GLU A 430 -21.49 -2.76 11.69
N ALA A 431 -20.82 -3.81 11.21
CA ALA A 431 -20.49 -4.98 12.00
C ALA A 431 -19.48 -4.67 13.13
N LEU A 432 -18.65 -3.63 12.96
CA LEU A 432 -17.73 -3.16 13.98
C LEU A 432 -18.33 -2.06 14.86
N ALA A 433 -19.11 -1.14 14.30
CA ALA A 433 -19.71 -0.03 15.03
C ALA A 433 -20.99 -0.43 15.78
N GLY A 434 -21.78 -1.34 15.21
CA GLY A 434 -23.14 -1.71 15.64
C GLY A 434 -24.25 -0.81 15.07
N HIS A 435 -23.90 0.20 14.26
CA HIS A 435 -24.82 1.19 13.67
C HIS A 435 -24.12 2.03 12.58
N GLY A 436 -24.88 2.74 11.73
CA GLY A 436 -24.35 3.63 10.67
C GLY A 436 -23.76 4.98 11.12
N ARG A 437 -23.71 5.24 12.43
CA ARG A 437 -23.22 6.50 13.03
C ARG A 437 -21.73 6.50 13.43
N GLY A 438 -20.98 5.45 13.10
CA GLY A 438 -19.56 5.34 13.41
C GLY A 438 -18.68 6.05 12.38
N LEU A 439 -17.79 6.93 12.84
CA LEU A 439 -16.81 7.63 12.00
C LEU A 439 -15.39 7.40 12.54
N LEU A 440 -14.48 6.94 11.67
CA LEU A 440 -13.04 6.89 11.91
C LEU A 440 -12.42 8.18 11.37
N VAL A 441 -11.70 8.91 12.23
CA VAL A 441 -11.06 10.18 11.87
C VAL A 441 -9.55 10.02 12.02
N ALA A 442 -8.80 10.40 10.99
CA ALA A 442 -7.35 10.34 10.96
C ALA A 442 -6.72 11.74 11.00
N VAL A 443 -5.63 11.90 11.74
CA VAL A 443 -4.86 13.14 11.82
C VAL A 443 -3.37 12.85 11.60
N THR A 444 -2.72 13.63 10.75
CA THR A 444 -1.28 13.49 10.45
C THR A 444 -0.55 14.81 10.71
N GLU A 445 0.77 14.80 10.55
CA GLU A 445 1.65 15.94 10.80
C GLU A 445 1.44 17.10 9.82
N THR A 446 0.66 16.85 8.77
CA THR A 446 0.25 17.87 7.80
C THR A 446 -0.82 18.80 8.36
N LYS A 447 -1.41 18.50 9.53
CA LYS A 447 -2.48 19.29 10.15
C LYS A 447 -1.93 20.10 11.33
N ASN A 448 -2.28 21.38 11.36
CA ASN A 448 -1.96 22.29 12.45
C ASN A 448 -3.20 22.55 13.33
N ARG A 449 -3.02 23.32 14.41
CA ARG A 449 -4.10 23.65 15.36
C ARG A 449 -5.32 24.30 14.69
N ALA A 450 -5.11 25.23 13.76
CA ALA A 450 -6.19 25.91 13.06
C ALA A 450 -7.00 24.94 12.19
N ASP A 451 -6.35 23.94 11.58
CA ASP A 451 -7.06 22.90 10.82
C ASP A 451 -7.97 22.07 11.74
N LEU A 452 -7.51 21.74 12.95
CA LEU A 452 -8.30 20.97 13.93
C LEU A 452 -9.49 21.78 14.45
N GLU A 453 -9.29 23.06 14.74
CA GLU A 453 -10.35 23.98 15.17
C GLU A 453 -11.38 24.20 14.07
N ALA A 454 -10.94 24.41 12.82
CA ALA A 454 -11.81 24.53 11.65
C ALA A 454 -12.63 23.26 11.42
N TYR A 455 -12.01 22.07 11.57
CA TYR A 455 -12.75 20.81 11.53
C TYR A 455 -13.87 20.81 12.58
N ALA A 456 -13.57 21.12 13.83
CA ALA A 456 -14.53 21.07 14.92
C ALA A 456 -15.67 22.09 14.76
N GLU A 457 -15.38 23.28 14.24
CA GLU A 457 -16.37 24.30 13.91
C GLU A 457 -17.32 23.83 12.80
N HIS A 458 -16.78 23.34 11.69
CA HIS A 458 -17.59 22.81 10.59
C HIS A 458 -18.37 21.57 11.01
N ALA A 459 -17.79 20.70 11.83
CA ALA A 459 -18.47 19.55 12.39
C ALA A 459 -19.70 19.99 13.20
N ARG A 460 -19.57 20.99 14.08
CA ARG A 460 -20.70 21.53 14.85
C ARG A 460 -21.84 22.00 13.94
N ALA A 461 -21.53 22.73 12.86
CA ALA A 461 -22.53 23.18 11.91
C ALA A 461 -23.22 22.00 11.19
N CYS A 462 -22.43 21.05 10.67
CA CYS A 462 -22.93 19.88 9.94
C CYS A 462 -23.80 18.94 10.81
N LEU A 463 -23.59 18.91 12.12
CA LEU A 463 -24.39 18.12 13.06
C LEU A 463 -25.74 18.78 13.41
N GLN A 464 -25.86 20.09 13.26
CA GLN A 464 -27.09 20.85 13.56
C GLN A 464 -28.01 20.99 12.34
N GLU A 465 -27.49 20.80 11.13
CA GLU A 465 -28.28 20.83 9.90
C GLU A 465 -29.33 19.68 9.90
N SER A 466 -30.60 20.03 9.73
CA SER A 466 -31.74 19.10 9.74
C SER A 466 -31.72 18.14 8.56
#